data_AF-A0A955TAP0-F1
#
_entry.id   AF-A0A955TAP0-F1
#
_cell.length_a   1.000
_cell.length_b   1.000
_cell.length_c   1.000
_cell.angle_alpha   90.00
_cell.angle_beta   90.00
_cell.angle_gamma   90.00
#
_symmetry.space_group_name_H-M   'P 1'
#
loop_
_entity.id
_entity.type
_entity.pdbx_description
1 polymer ?
#
loop_
_entity_poly.entity_id
_entity_poly.type
_entity_poly.pdbx_seq_one_letter_code
_entity_poly.pdbx_strand_id
1 'polypeptide(L)'
;PSRTQQQKAESRRILTSWMFLPSIVILFLIILTIVYSCLEVRFSKIRQVKNDMLPEEYANMQEWLDSSLVFPEHWANPKPFSQNLKEIAEEIRPTVESCKKKKKKRGAVRYSLIRSLRLDDQLTEMERDRILALREEARPMLEAIARFVSASGYELDAFALLDYADTQRPINQKVDYELITWTAYRIILEGIIHAREGEWEEAFQQTLFLEELRNRNPASQTLSHLVGVSIEIMLGETIQDFAERCDNSKVLRTTLAEIEDLEFEYPDLFFNSPFSFEVITRLRNADRVGCPVDLSPGHTNSYYLKQQADLVLHEESSDTSFHSISDRIGLWLLPIEYIYKQSWIDFSDLNPRIKTAEASLRLAKVEVAKRILELEGKQPVTELRVLVPDLLPDTPNDPFSETAFLWDSSSELFYSVGPDLEDDGNRIQYNPTNGVVSKGDYSLR
;
A
#
# COMPACT_ATOMS: atom_id res chain seq x y z
N PRO A 1 -22.71 -74.69 -1.40
CA PRO A 1 -21.27 -74.35 -1.29
C PRO A 1 -20.50 -75.48 -0.59
N SER A 2 -19.42 -75.97 -1.18
CA SER A 2 -18.56 -76.96 -0.50
C SER A 2 -17.93 -76.34 0.75
N ARG A 3 -17.68 -77.14 1.78
CA ARG A 3 -17.06 -76.72 3.05
C ARG A 3 -15.77 -75.90 2.83
N THR A 4 -15.08 -76.19 1.73
CA THR A 4 -13.88 -75.48 1.24
C THR A 4 -14.15 -74.04 0.77
N GLN A 5 -15.30 -73.75 0.14
CA GLN A 5 -15.67 -72.39 -0.26
C GLN A 5 -16.01 -71.52 0.96
N GLN A 6 -16.62 -72.11 1.99
CA GLN A 6 -16.98 -71.40 3.22
C GLN A 6 -15.73 -71.03 4.04
N GLN A 7 -14.77 -71.96 4.19
CA GLN A 7 -13.47 -71.66 4.80
C GLN A 7 -12.68 -70.59 4.05
N LYS A 8 -12.68 -70.62 2.70
CA LYS A 8 -11.95 -69.62 1.90
C LYS A 8 -12.55 -68.22 2.02
N ALA A 9 -13.87 -68.12 2.19
CA ALA A 9 -14.55 -66.85 2.45
C ALA A 9 -14.26 -66.31 3.86
N GLU A 10 -14.19 -67.20 4.85
CA GLU A 10 -13.91 -66.85 6.25
C GLU A 10 -12.44 -66.43 6.44
N SER A 11 -11.48 -67.14 5.83
CA SER A 11 -10.07 -66.73 5.81
C SER A 11 -9.86 -65.39 5.11
N ARG A 12 -10.61 -65.10 4.02
CA ARG A 12 -10.55 -63.78 3.36
C ARG A 12 -11.09 -62.66 4.25
N ARG A 13 -12.20 -62.88 4.96
CA ARG A 13 -12.75 -61.89 5.91
C ARG A 13 -11.77 -61.59 7.05
N ILE A 14 -11.14 -62.62 7.60
CA ILE A 14 -10.12 -62.45 8.64
C ILE A 14 -8.94 -61.66 8.07
N LEU A 15 -8.38 -62.06 6.92
CA LEU A 15 -7.24 -61.36 6.31
C LEU A 15 -7.55 -59.88 6.01
N THR A 16 -8.74 -59.57 5.48
CA THR A 16 -9.16 -58.19 5.21
C THR A 16 -9.34 -57.38 6.50
N SER A 17 -9.84 -57.98 7.58
CA SER A 17 -9.99 -57.30 8.87
C SER A 17 -8.64 -57.00 9.53
N TRP A 18 -7.67 -57.90 9.39
CA TRP A 18 -6.33 -57.73 9.95
C TRP A 18 -5.47 -56.71 9.19
N MET A 19 -5.73 -56.47 7.90
CA MET A 19 -5.06 -55.42 7.13
C MET A 19 -5.71 -54.03 7.30
N PHE A 20 -6.99 -53.98 7.65
CA PHE A 20 -7.71 -52.71 7.80
C PHE A 20 -7.28 -51.92 9.04
N LEU A 21 -7.11 -52.59 10.18
CA LEU A 21 -6.75 -51.93 11.44
C LEU A 21 -5.37 -51.23 11.39
N PRO A 22 -4.28 -51.89 10.91
CA PRO A 22 -2.98 -51.25 10.78
C PRO A 22 -2.98 -50.10 9.77
N SER A 23 -3.75 -50.22 8.68
CA SER A 23 -3.87 -49.16 7.67
C SER A 23 -4.54 -47.91 8.24
N ILE A 24 -5.57 -48.09 9.09
CA ILE A 24 -6.23 -46.98 9.80
C ILE A 24 -5.25 -46.33 10.80
N VAL A 25 -4.49 -47.12 11.56
CA VAL A 25 -3.52 -46.60 12.52
C VAL A 25 -2.41 -45.81 11.81
N ILE A 26 -1.88 -46.31 10.70
CA ILE A 26 -0.87 -45.61 9.91
C ILE A 26 -1.44 -44.30 9.35
N LEU A 27 -2.66 -44.32 8.79
CA LEU A 27 -3.31 -43.11 8.31
C LEU A 27 -3.50 -42.08 9.43
N PHE A 28 -3.92 -42.52 10.62
CA PHE A 28 -4.07 -41.65 11.78
C PHE A 28 -2.72 -41.04 12.22
N LEU A 29 -1.64 -41.82 12.24
CA LEU A 29 -0.30 -41.33 12.57
C LEU A 29 0.23 -40.33 11.53
N ILE A 30 -0.06 -40.56 10.23
CA ILE A 30 0.27 -39.60 9.17
C ILE A 30 -0.50 -38.29 9.37
N ILE A 31 -1.81 -38.36 9.63
CA ILE A 31 -2.64 -37.19 9.92
C ILE A 31 -2.09 -36.44 11.14
N LEU A 32 -1.78 -37.15 12.23
CA LEU A 32 -1.24 -36.56 13.45
C LEU A 32 0.11 -35.88 13.19
N THR A 33 0.98 -36.50 12.39
CA THR A 33 2.28 -35.93 12.01
C THR A 33 2.10 -34.68 11.17
N ILE A 34 1.18 -34.68 10.20
CA ILE A 34 0.88 -33.49 9.38
C ILE A 34 0.35 -32.36 10.27
N VAL A 35 -0.59 -32.66 11.18
CA VAL A 35 -1.13 -31.67 12.13
C VAL A 35 -0.03 -31.13 13.04
N TYR A 36 0.82 -31.99 13.58
CA TYR A 36 1.94 -31.60 14.43
C TYR A 36 2.92 -30.70 13.68
N SER A 37 3.36 -31.08 12.47
CA SER A 37 4.27 -30.27 11.64
C SER A 37 3.66 -28.91 11.29
N CYS A 38 2.35 -28.86 10.99
CA CYS A 38 1.66 -27.59 10.74
C CYS A 38 1.64 -26.69 12.00
N LEU A 39 1.40 -27.28 13.18
CA LEU A 39 1.46 -26.56 14.46
C LEU A 39 2.88 -26.10 14.80
N GLU A 40 3.90 -26.90 14.51
CA GLU A 40 5.29 -26.56 14.79
C GLU A 40 5.78 -25.41 13.90
N VAL A 41 5.52 -25.46 12.59
CA VAL A 41 5.82 -24.35 11.66
C VAL A 41 5.14 -23.06 12.12
N ARG A 42 3.89 -23.15 12.59
CA ARG A 42 3.17 -22.03 13.21
C ARG A 42 3.93 -21.49 14.41
N PHE A 43 4.09 -22.28 15.47
CA PHE A 43 4.73 -21.81 16.71
C PHE A 43 6.17 -21.33 16.48
N SER A 44 6.84 -21.85 15.45
CA SER A 44 8.12 -21.34 14.98
C SER A 44 7.98 -19.93 14.41
N LYS A 45 7.06 -19.68 13.46
CA LYS A 45 6.79 -18.33 12.93
C LYS A 45 6.33 -17.34 14.00
N ILE A 46 5.48 -17.74 14.95
CA ILE A 46 5.06 -16.89 16.07
C ILE A 46 6.27 -16.52 16.92
N ARG A 47 7.08 -17.51 17.29
CA ARG A 47 8.30 -17.27 18.07
C ARG A 47 9.28 -16.41 17.28
N GLN A 48 9.43 -16.64 15.99
CA GLN A 48 10.25 -15.82 15.12
C GLN A 48 9.77 -14.38 15.11
N VAL A 49 8.49 -14.11 14.85
CA VAL A 49 7.93 -12.74 14.88
C VAL A 49 8.18 -12.06 16.23
N LYS A 50 7.94 -12.76 17.35
CA LYS A 50 8.17 -12.23 18.70
C LYS A 50 9.65 -12.03 19.04
N ASN A 51 10.52 -12.91 18.57
CA ASN A 51 11.97 -12.81 18.77
C ASN A 51 12.59 -11.74 17.86
N ASP A 52 12.00 -11.51 16.69
CA ASP A 52 12.43 -10.53 15.69
C ASP A 52 11.82 -9.14 15.94
N MET A 53 10.97 -8.97 16.96
CA MET A 53 10.46 -7.66 17.39
C MET A 53 11.33 -7.16 18.54
N LEU A 54 11.77 -5.92 18.45
CA LEU A 54 12.38 -5.24 19.60
C LEU A 54 11.34 -5.11 20.73
N PRO A 55 11.76 -5.10 22.01
CA PRO A 55 10.83 -4.95 23.13
C PRO A 55 9.92 -3.71 23.00
N GLU A 56 10.47 -2.61 22.48
CA GLU A 56 9.74 -1.36 22.22
C GLU A 56 8.69 -1.52 21.11
N GLU A 57 9.05 -2.18 20.00
CA GLU A 57 8.10 -2.49 18.92
C GLU A 57 6.94 -3.37 19.40
N TYR A 58 7.25 -4.37 20.24
CA TYR A 58 6.23 -5.23 20.82
C TYR A 58 5.33 -4.46 21.79
N ALA A 59 5.88 -3.54 22.59
CA ALA A 59 5.11 -2.67 23.47
C ALA A 59 4.17 -1.76 22.68
N ASN A 60 4.67 -1.10 21.63
CA ASN A 60 3.89 -0.25 20.73
C ASN A 60 2.75 -1.03 20.06
N MET A 61 3.03 -2.26 19.62
CA MET A 61 2.01 -3.14 19.05
C MET A 61 0.91 -3.47 20.07
N GLN A 62 1.26 -3.83 21.30
CA GLN A 62 0.27 -4.14 22.34
C GLN A 62 -0.57 -2.91 22.70
N GLU A 63 0.08 -1.76 22.88
CA GLU A 63 -0.63 -0.50 23.09
C GLU A 63 -1.60 -0.19 21.95
N TRP A 64 -1.18 -0.37 20.70
CA TRP A 64 -2.05 -0.21 19.54
C TRP A 64 -3.23 -1.20 19.54
N LEU A 65 -2.99 -2.47 19.86
CA LEU A 65 -4.03 -3.50 19.90
C LEU A 65 -5.08 -3.27 20.99
N ASP A 66 -4.66 -2.68 22.11
CA ASP A 66 -5.50 -2.40 23.27
C ASP A 66 -6.15 -1.01 23.19
N SER A 67 -5.66 -0.12 22.31
CA SER A 67 -6.28 1.17 22.06
C SER A 67 -7.70 1.02 21.51
N SER A 68 -8.63 1.80 22.08
CA SER A 68 -10.03 1.84 21.63
C SER A 68 -10.13 2.62 20.33
N LEU A 69 -10.76 2.02 19.32
CA LEU A 69 -10.98 2.69 18.05
C LEU A 69 -12.22 3.58 18.16
N VAL A 70 -12.05 4.87 17.85
CA VAL A 70 -13.15 5.83 17.77
C VAL A 70 -13.36 6.18 16.31
N PHE A 71 -14.54 5.87 15.78
CA PHE A 71 -14.95 6.27 14.44
C PHE A 71 -16.32 6.96 14.49
N PRO A 72 -16.67 7.75 13.45
CA PRO A 72 -17.94 8.49 13.43
C PRO A 72 -19.16 7.57 13.60
N GLU A 73 -20.17 7.99 14.36
CA GLU A 73 -21.35 7.15 14.69
C GLU A 73 -22.09 6.61 13.44
N HIS A 74 -22.12 7.38 12.35
CA HIS A 74 -22.72 6.93 11.09
C HIS A 74 -22.01 5.73 10.44
N TRP A 75 -20.85 5.33 10.96
CA TRP A 75 -20.13 4.13 10.55
C TRP A 75 -20.64 2.85 11.21
N ALA A 76 -21.25 2.96 12.38
CA ALA A 76 -21.78 1.81 13.10
C ALA A 76 -23.02 1.19 12.44
N ASN A 77 -23.67 1.93 11.53
CA ASN A 77 -24.92 1.52 10.89
C ASN A 77 -24.82 1.74 9.36
N PRO A 78 -24.09 0.89 8.64
CA PRO A 78 -23.89 1.06 7.20
C PRO A 78 -25.21 0.90 6.45
N LYS A 79 -25.53 1.84 5.56
CA LYS A 79 -26.69 1.74 4.65
C LYS A 79 -26.45 0.61 3.63
N PRO A 80 -27.49 -0.10 3.15
CA PRO A 80 -27.35 -1.06 2.06
C PRO A 80 -26.69 -0.46 0.81
N PHE A 81 -26.06 -1.30 -0.02
CA PHE A 81 -25.49 -0.86 -1.29
C PHE A 81 -26.55 -0.22 -2.19
N SER A 82 -26.23 0.93 -2.78
CA SER A 82 -27.13 1.62 -3.70
C SER A 82 -27.37 0.78 -4.96
N GLN A 83 -28.57 0.90 -5.54
CA GLN A 83 -28.91 0.17 -6.77
C GLN A 83 -27.96 0.52 -7.93
N ASN A 84 -27.59 1.80 -8.05
CA ASN A 84 -26.61 2.28 -9.03
C ASN A 84 -25.25 1.59 -8.87
N LEU A 85 -24.76 1.42 -7.64
CA LEU A 85 -23.49 0.72 -7.38
C LEU A 85 -23.56 -0.75 -7.85
N LYS A 86 -24.68 -1.43 -7.63
CA LYS A 86 -24.91 -2.81 -8.08
C LYS A 86 -24.88 -2.92 -9.61
N GLU A 87 -25.57 -2.02 -10.29
CA GLU A 87 -25.62 -1.98 -11.75
C GLU A 87 -24.24 -1.74 -12.36
N ILE A 88 -23.47 -0.81 -11.78
CA ILE A 88 -22.10 -0.57 -12.23
C ILE A 88 -21.22 -1.79 -11.97
N ALA A 89 -21.37 -2.47 -10.82
CA ALA A 89 -20.63 -3.70 -10.53
C ALA A 89 -20.83 -4.77 -11.61
N GLU A 90 -22.10 -5.02 -11.97
CA GLU A 90 -22.47 -5.96 -13.03
C GLU A 90 -21.88 -5.56 -14.39
N GLU A 91 -21.96 -4.27 -14.73
CA GLU A 91 -21.40 -3.74 -15.97
C GLU A 91 -19.90 -3.96 -16.08
N ILE A 92 -19.14 -3.72 -15.00
CA ILE A 92 -17.68 -3.79 -15.04
C ILE A 92 -17.11 -5.20 -14.84
N ARG A 93 -17.94 -6.16 -14.37
CA ARG A 93 -17.52 -7.54 -14.08
C ARG A 93 -16.78 -8.22 -15.23
N PRO A 94 -17.25 -8.19 -16.49
CA PRO A 94 -16.54 -8.84 -17.60
C PRO A 94 -15.13 -8.28 -17.84
N THR A 95 -14.97 -6.96 -17.69
CA THR A 95 -13.68 -6.26 -17.85
C THR A 95 -12.69 -6.71 -16.78
N VAL A 96 -13.13 -6.74 -15.51
CA VAL A 96 -12.30 -7.20 -14.39
C VAL A 96 -11.88 -8.66 -14.56
N GLU A 97 -12.80 -9.55 -14.94
CA GLU A 97 -12.50 -10.97 -15.16
C GLU A 97 -11.52 -11.20 -16.32
N SER A 98 -11.66 -10.45 -17.42
CA SER A 98 -10.77 -10.51 -18.57
C SER A 98 -9.34 -10.16 -18.18
N CYS A 99 -9.15 -9.08 -17.42
CA CYS A 99 -7.83 -8.65 -16.94
C CYS A 99 -7.21 -9.68 -15.97
N LYS A 100 -7.99 -10.25 -15.05
CA LYS A 100 -7.55 -11.30 -14.12
C LYS A 100 -6.97 -12.52 -14.87
N LYS A 101 -7.61 -12.97 -15.96
CA LYS A 101 -7.15 -14.13 -16.75
C LYS A 101 -5.77 -13.89 -17.39
N LYS A 102 -5.47 -12.64 -17.79
CA LYS A 102 -4.17 -12.27 -18.36
C LYS A 102 -3.03 -12.24 -17.31
N LYS A 103 -3.36 -12.00 -16.02
CA LYS A 103 -2.39 -11.92 -14.90
C LYS A 103 -1.53 -13.17 -14.75
N LYS A 104 -2.10 -14.37 -14.88
CA LYS A 104 -1.41 -15.65 -14.63
C LYS A 104 -0.22 -15.91 -15.56
N LYS A 105 -0.12 -15.23 -16.70
CA LYS A 105 0.95 -15.43 -17.68
C LYS A 105 2.18 -14.52 -17.51
N ARG A 106 2.16 -13.56 -16.57
CA ARG A 106 3.05 -12.37 -16.64
C ARG A 106 3.97 -12.12 -15.43
N GLY A 107 4.00 -12.99 -14.43
CA GLY A 107 4.77 -12.77 -13.19
C GLY A 107 6.26 -12.45 -13.41
N ALA A 108 6.91 -13.06 -14.41
CA ALA A 108 8.36 -12.90 -14.66
C ALA A 108 8.75 -11.54 -15.26
N VAL A 109 7.83 -10.89 -15.99
CA VAL A 109 8.06 -9.58 -16.63
C VAL A 109 7.97 -8.43 -15.62
N ARG A 110 7.28 -8.65 -14.50
CA ARG A 110 6.93 -7.62 -13.52
C ARG A 110 8.12 -7.11 -12.73
N TYR A 111 9.02 -8.00 -12.31
CA TYR A 111 10.15 -7.66 -11.46
C TYR A 111 11.31 -6.99 -12.22
N SER A 112 11.52 -7.33 -13.50
CA SER A 112 12.67 -6.79 -14.24
C SER A 112 12.52 -5.31 -14.56
N LEU A 113 11.33 -4.89 -15.02
CA LEU A 113 11.09 -3.50 -15.44
C LEU A 113 11.13 -2.52 -14.27
N ILE A 114 10.53 -2.91 -13.14
CA ILE A 114 10.54 -2.10 -11.92
C ILE A 114 11.95 -2.06 -11.35
N ARG A 115 12.70 -3.16 -11.42
CA ARG A 115 14.12 -3.15 -11.03
C ARG A 115 14.97 -2.25 -11.94
N SER A 116 14.75 -2.24 -13.26
CA SER A 116 15.42 -1.30 -14.18
C SER A 116 15.09 0.15 -13.82
N LEU A 117 13.81 0.46 -13.58
CA LEU A 117 13.33 1.78 -13.16
C LEU A 117 13.91 2.24 -11.81
N ARG A 118 14.19 1.29 -10.90
CA ARG A 118 14.73 1.55 -9.55
C ARG A 118 16.24 1.85 -9.53
N LEU A 119 16.97 1.55 -10.61
CA LEU A 119 18.43 1.61 -10.64
C LEU A 119 19.00 2.82 -11.40
N ASP A 120 18.18 3.86 -11.62
CA ASP A 120 18.60 5.14 -12.23
C ASP A 120 19.21 5.04 -13.64
N ASP A 121 19.16 3.85 -14.25
CA ASP A 121 19.50 3.66 -15.66
C ASP A 121 18.36 4.24 -16.51
N GLN A 122 18.71 5.13 -17.45
CA GLN A 122 17.76 5.63 -18.44
C GLN A 122 17.04 4.46 -19.09
N LEU A 123 15.71 4.41 -18.98
CA LEU A 123 14.92 3.37 -19.61
C LEU A 123 15.25 3.30 -21.09
N THR A 124 15.51 2.09 -21.55
CA THR A 124 15.58 1.85 -22.98
C THR A 124 14.22 2.21 -23.61
N GLU A 125 14.23 2.63 -24.89
CA GLU A 125 12.99 2.89 -25.65
C GLU A 125 12.01 1.71 -25.58
N MET A 126 12.54 0.48 -25.65
CA MET A 126 11.77 -0.76 -25.49
C MET A 126 11.10 -0.89 -24.10
N GLU A 127 11.75 -0.43 -23.03
CA GLU A 127 11.17 -0.45 -21.68
C GLU A 127 10.05 0.59 -21.55
N ARG A 128 10.22 1.78 -22.14
CA ARG A 128 9.17 2.81 -22.23
C ARG A 128 7.95 2.32 -22.98
N ASP A 129 8.13 1.77 -24.19
CA ASP A 129 7.05 1.19 -24.99
C ASP A 129 6.28 0.10 -24.22
N ARG A 130 7.01 -0.67 -23.39
CA ARG A 130 6.42 -1.71 -22.57
C ARG A 130 5.58 -1.14 -21.41
N ILE A 131 6.00 -0.03 -20.81
CA ILE A 131 5.22 0.68 -19.79
C ILE A 131 3.92 1.18 -20.42
N LEU A 132 4.02 1.88 -21.55
CA LEU A 132 2.87 2.41 -22.29
C LEU A 132 1.89 1.30 -22.69
N ALA A 133 2.38 0.20 -23.25
CA ALA A 133 1.53 -0.94 -23.62
C ALA A 133 0.79 -1.55 -22.41
N LEU A 134 1.42 -1.59 -21.24
CA LEU A 134 0.78 -2.08 -20.01
C LEU A 134 -0.25 -1.08 -19.46
N ARG A 135 0.03 0.24 -19.54
CA ARG A 135 -0.94 1.29 -19.22
C ARG A 135 -2.17 1.18 -20.10
N GLU A 136 -2.00 1.13 -21.41
CA GLU A 136 -3.12 0.98 -22.37
C GLU A 136 -3.90 -0.30 -22.16
N GLU A 137 -3.22 -1.40 -21.79
CA GLU A 137 -3.90 -2.63 -21.46
C GLU A 137 -4.71 -2.56 -20.16
N ALA A 138 -4.21 -1.85 -19.15
CA ALA A 138 -4.87 -1.69 -17.86
C ALA A 138 -5.97 -0.61 -17.90
N ARG A 139 -5.89 0.35 -18.83
CA ARG A 139 -6.80 1.50 -18.96
C ARG A 139 -8.28 1.12 -18.88
N PRO A 140 -8.81 0.12 -19.63
CA PRO A 140 -10.23 -0.25 -19.51
C PRO A 140 -10.61 -0.73 -18.12
N MET A 141 -9.71 -1.43 -17.42
CA MET A 141 -9.94 -1.87 -16.04
C MET A 141 -9.89 -0.70 -15.07
N LEU A 142 -8.94 0.22 -15.23
CA LEU A 142 -8.85 1.40 -14.39
C LEU A 142 -10.06 2.31 -14.56
N GLU A 143 -10.52 2.55 -15.79
CA GLU A 143 -11.71 3.35 -16.08
C GLU A 143 -12.97 2.69 -15.49
N ALA A 144 -13.10 1.37 -15.66
CA ALA A 144 -14.18 0.59 -15.09
C ALA A 144 -14.19 0.66 -13.55
N ILE A 145 -13.02 0.51 -12.92
CA ILE A 145 -12.85 0.67 -11.48
C ILE A 145 -13.18 2.10 -11.07
N ALA A 146 -12.63 3.12 -11.74
CA ALA A 146 -12.88 4.53 -11.46
C ALA A 146 -14.38 4.85 -11.47
N ARG A 147 -15.13 4.32 -12.44
CA ARG A 147 -16.59 4.45 -12.49
C ARG A 147 -17.27 3.79 -11.30
N PHE A 148 -16.89 2.55 -10.98
CA PHE A 148 -17.45 1.82 -9.84
C PHE A 148 -17.18 2.49 -8.51
N VAL A 149 -15.94 2.94 -8.30
CA VAL A 149 -15.51 3.55 -7.05
C VAL A 149 -16.07 4.96 -6.86
N SER A 150 -16.46 5.64 -7.95
CA SER A 150 -17.18 6.92 -7.92
C SER A 150 -18.66 6.80 -7.57
N ALA A 151 -19.22 5.60 -7.56
CA ALA A 151 -20.64 5.43 -7.34
C ALA A 151 -21.01 5.67 -5.86
N SER A 152 -22.10 6.41 -5.63
CA SER A 152 -22.58 6.70 -4.28
C SER A 152 -22.77 5.43 -3.45
N GLY A 153 -22.17 5.41 -2.25
CA GLY A 153 -22.25 4.29 -1.32
C GLY A 153 -21.21 3.19 -1.56
N TYR A 154 -20.24 3.42 -2.45
CA TYR A 154 -19.06 2.57 -2.59
C TYR A 154 -18.21 2.58 -1.30
N GLU A 155 -17.70 1.40 -0.94
CA GLU A 155 -16.71 1.17 0.11
C GLU A 155 -15.73 0.06 -0.32
N LEU A 156 -14.57 -0.03 0.33
CA LEU A 156 -13.52 -1.01 0.02
C LEU A 156 -14.07 -2.44 0.09
N ASP A 157 -13.79 -3.28 -0.91
CA ASP A 157 -14.33 -4.64 -1.07
C ASP A 157 -15.81 -4.74 -1.50
N ALA A 158 -16.52 -3.62 -1.73
CA ALA A 158 -17.92 -3.67 -2.19
C ALA A 158 -18.11 -4.51 -3.46
N PHE A 159 -17.14 -4.48 -4.39
CA PHE A 159 -17.19 -5.28 -5.60
C PHE A 159 -17.19 -6.80 -5.31
N ALA A 160 -16.30 -7.25 -4.42
CA ALA A 160 -16.16 -8.66 -4.07
C ALA A 160 -17.41 -9.19 -3.35
N LEU A 161 -18.04 -8.33 -2.54
CA LEU A 161 -19.23 -8.65 -1.78
C LEU A 161 -20.52 -8.59 -2.58
N LEU A 162 -20.62 -7.70 -3.57
CA LEU A 162 -21.72 -7.72 -4.52
C LEU A 162 -21.70 -9.01 -5.35
N ASP A 163 -20.52 -9.46 -5.76
CA ASP A 163 -20.36 -10.75 -6.42
C ASP A 163 -20.75 -11.93 -5.51
N TYR A 164 -20.42 -11.86 -4.21
CA TYR A 164 -20.86 -12.85 -3.22
C TYR A 164 -22.39 -12.88 -3.06
N ALA A 165 -23.02 -11.72 -2.89
CA ALA A 165 -24.46 -11.62 -2.68
C ALA A 165 -25.25 -12.24 -3.84
N ASP A 166 -24.79 -12.05 -5.08
CA ASP A 166 -25.47 -12.54 -6.27
C ASP A 166 -25.15 -14.00 -6.59
N THR A 167 -23.94 -14.47 -6.31
CA THR A 167 -23.48 -15.80 -6.75
C THR A 167 -23.39 -16.84 -5.64
N GLN A 168 -23.44 -16.42 -4.36
CA GLN A 168 -23.14 -17.25 -3.18
C GLN A 168 -21.76 -17.94 -3.27
N ARG A 169 -20.88 -17.48 -4.18
CA ARG A 169 -19.51 -17.98 -4.28
C ARG A 169 -18.67 -17.33 -3.19
N PRO A 170 -17.71 -18.06 -2.58
CA PRO A 170 -16.85 -17.50 -1.54
C PRO A 170 -16.18 -16.19 -2.00
N ILE A 171 -15.94 -15.26 -1.05
CA ILE A 171 -15.32 -13.93 -1.24
C ILE A 171 -13.81 -14.06 -1.56
N ASN A 172 -13.46 -14.96 -2.47
CA ASN A 172 -12.12 -15.09 -3.02
C ASN A 172 -11.95 -14.17 -4.25
N GLN A 173 -13.03 -13.47 -4.66
CA GLN A 173 -13.07 -12.50 -5.74
C GLN A 173 -12.54 -11.12 -5.30
N LYS A 174 -11.42 -11.05 -4.57
CA LYS A 174 -10.80 -9.75 -4.27
C LYS A 174 -10.57 -8.98 -5.57
N VAL A 175 -10.93 -7.70 -5.58
CA VAL A 175 -10.43 -6.78 -6.62
C VAL A 175 -8.91 -6.87 -6.52
N ASP A 176 -8.25 -6.97 -7.67
CA ASP A 176 -6.81 -7.14 -7.70
C ASP A 176 -6.13 -5.80 -7.37
N TYR A 177 -6.17 -5.43 -6.08
CA TYR A 177 -5.56 -4.21 -5.56
C TYR A 177 -4.07 -4.17 -5.88
N GLU A 178 -3.42 -5.33 -5.93
CA GLU A 178 -2.04 -5.46 -6.40
C GLU A 178 -1.89 -4.84 -7.80
N LEU A 179 -2.75 -5.22 -8.76
CA LEU A 179 -2.71 -4.66 -10.11
C LEU A 179 -3.00 -3.15 -10.13
N ILE A 180 -3.95 -2.67 -9.31
CA ILE A 180 -4.25 -1.24 -9.20
C ILE A 180 -3.04 -0.47 -8.68
N THR A 181 -2.49 -0.89 -7.53
CA THR A 181 -1.29 -0.30 -6.92
C THR A 181 -0.10 -0.33 -7.87
N TRP A 182 0.12 -1.44 -8.57
CA TRP A 182 1.19 -1.52 -9.58
C TRP A 182 0.96 -0.57 -10.76
N THR A 183 -0.29 -0.41 -11.18
CA THR A 183 -0.62 0.49 -12.28
C THR A 183 -0.46 1.95 -11.85
N ALA A 184 -0.92 2.29 -10.65
CA ALA A 184 -0.70 3.60 -10.05
C ALA A 184 0.80 3.91 -9.93
N TYR A 185 1.61 2.98 -9.42
CA TYR A 185 3.06 3.13 -9.35
C TYR A 185 3.70 3.39 -10.72
N ARG A 186 3.21 2.73 -11.77
CA ARG A 186 3.71 2.95 -13.15
C ARG A 186 3.31 4.32 -13.68
N ILE A 187 2.09 4.75 -13.42
CA ILE A 187 1.59 6.07 -13.83
C ILE A 187 2.37 7.18 -13.11
N ILE A 188 2.68 6.98 -11.83
CA ILE A 188 3.59 7.85 -11.05
C ILE A 188 4.94 7.96 -11.77
N LEU A 189 5.56 6.82 -12.07
CA LEU A 189 6.89 6.82 -12.69
C LEU A 189 6.87 7.46 -14.08
N GLU A 190 5.83 7.20 -14.87
CA GLU A 190 5.62 7.85 -16.16
C GLU A 190 5.49 9.37 -16.00
N GLY A 191 4.73 9.82 -14.99
CA GLY A 191 4.63 11.25 -14.64
C GLY A 191 5.99 11.88 -14.28
N ILE A 192 6.80 11.21 -13.46
CA ILE A 192 8.15 11.66 -13.10
C ILE A 192 9.08 11.70 -14.31
N ILE A 193 9.00 10.71 -15.20
CA ILE A 193 9.80 10.70 -16.44
C ILE A 193 9.43 11.89 -17.32
N HIS A 194 8.14 12.12 -17.56
CA HIS A 194 7.67 13.25 -18.34
C HIS A 194 8.11 14.59 -17.72
N ALA A 195 8.00 14.73 -16.39
CA ALA A 195 8.48 15.91 -15.67
C ALA A 195 9.97 16.18 -15.95
N ARG A 196 10.82 15.16 -15.81
CA ARG A 196 12.27 15.26 -16.07
C ARG A 196 12.63 15.54 -17.53
N GLU A 197 11.78 15.12 -18.47
CA GLU A 197 11.94 15.41 -19.90
C GLU A 197 11.38 16.79 -20.28
N GLY A 198 10.79 17.53 -19.32
CA GLY A 198 10.16 18.83 -19.54
C GLY A 198 8.76 18.76 -20.15
N GLU A 199 8.18 17.56 -20.24
CA GLU A 199 6.83 17.26 -20.73
C GLU A 199 5.80 17.43 -19.60
N TRP A 200 5.71 18.65 -19.07
CA TRP A 200 4.93 18.94 -17.87
C TRP A 200 3.43 18.67 -18.01
N GLU A 201 2.85 18.91 -19.19
CA GLU A 201 1.42 18.67 -19.42
C GLU A 201 1.09 17.18 -19.23
N GLU A 202 1.89 16.30 -19.82
CA GLU A 202 1.79 14.85 -19.69
C GLU A 202 2.00 14.40 -18.23
N ALA A 203 2.99 14.96 -17.53
CA ALA A 203 3.23 14.70 -16.11
C ALA A 203 2.03 15.08 -15.23
N PHE A 204 1.43 16.26 -15.48
CA PHE A 204 0.22 16.70 -14.79
C PHE A 204 -0.98 15.81 -15.12
N GLN A 205 -1.14 15.36 -16.36
CA GLN A 205 -2.24 14.44 -16.71
C GLN A 205 -2.13 13.10 -15.96
N GLN A 206 -0.91 12.55 -15.79
CA GLN A 206 -0.72 11.33 -14.98
C GLN A 206 -1.08 11.58 -13.51
N THR A 207 -0.67 12.73 -12.99
CA THR A 207 -0.99 13.17 -11.62
C THR A 207 -2.49 13.32 -11.41
N LEU A 208 -3.18 13.99 -12.32
CA LEU A 208 -4.64 14.15 -12.26
C LEU A 208 -5.35 12.80 -12.33
N PHE A 209 -4.88 11.89 -13.19
CA PHE A 209 -5.43 10.54 -13.26
C PHE A 209 -5.27 9.78 -11.94
N LEU A 210 -4.11 9.90 -11.30
CA LEU A 210 -3.84 9.31 -10.00
C LEU A 210 -4.66 9.94 -8.88
N GLU A 211 -4.83 11.26 -8.92
CA GLU A 211 -5.66 12.01 -7.99
C GLU A 211 -7.13 11.62 -8.14
N GLU A 212 -7.60 11.41 -9.37
CA GLU A 212 -8.91 10.83 -9.63
C GLU A 212 -9.01 9.41 -9.05
N LEU A 213 -8.00 8.57 -9.25
CA LEU A 213 -7.96 7.23 -8.68
C LEU A 213 -7.96 7.27 -7.13
N ARG A 214 -7.23 8.21 -6.54
CA ARG A 214 -7.11 8.46 -5.09
C ARG A 214 -8.44 8.87 -4.49
N ASN A 215 -9.03 9.95 -5.00
CA ASN A 215 -10.28 10.54 -4.50
C ASN A 215 -11.47 9.59 -4.62
N ARG A 216 -11.35 8.58 -5.48
CA ARG A 216 -12.44 7.66 -5.76
C ARG A 216 -12.26 6.31 -5.04
N ASN A 217 -11.08 5.91 -4.55
CA ASN A 217 -10.83 4.57 -3.98
C ASN A 217 -10.42 4.58 -2.48
N PRO A 218 -11.20 4.01 -1.54
CA PRO A 218 -10.89 3.88 -0.12
C PRO A 218 -9.89 2.74 0.21
N ALA A 219 -9.27 2.08 -0.77
CA ALA A 219 -7.93 1.46 -0.59
C ALA A 219 -6.85 2.54 -0.43
N SER A 220 -7.26 3.68 0.13
CA SER A 220 -6.84 5.01 -0.23
C SER A 220 -5.52 5.31 0.39
N GLN A 221 -5.10 4.74 1.52
CA GLN A 221 -3.89 5.26 2.17
C GLN A 221 -2.62 4.93 1.41
N THR A 222 -2.32 3.68 1.04
CA THR A 222 -1.10 3.40 0.26
C THR A 222 -1.12 4.13 -1.09
N LEU A 223 -2.27 4.16 -1.78
CA LEU A 223 -2.39 4.92 -3.03
C LEU A 223 -2.32 6.44 -2.79
N SER A 224 -2.94 6.98 -1.76
CA SER A 224 -2.91 8.42 -1.40
C SER A 224 -1.54 8.85 -0.97
N HIS A 225 -0.81 8.01 -0.24
CA HIS A 225 0.56 8.28 0.15
C HIS A 225 1.49 8.16 -1.04
N LEU A 226 1.35 7.14 -1.89
CA LEU A 226 2.14 7.05 -3.12
C LEU A 226 1.86 8.23 -4.05
N VAL A 227 0.59 8.61 -4.22
CA VAL A 227 0.18 9.76 -5.04
C VAL A 227 0.64 11.07 -4.40
N GLY A 228 0.43 11.27 -3.10
CA GLY A 228 0.88 12.45 -2.36
C GLY A 228 2.39 12.63 -2.46
N VAL A 229 3.16 11.57 -2.14
CA VAL A 229 4.62 11.54 -2.29
C VAL A 229 5.03 11.89 -3.72
N SER A 230 4.35 11.35 -4.72
CA SER A 230 4.71 11.59 -6.12
C SER A 230 4.39 13.02 -6.56
N ILE A 231 3.23 13.53 -6.15
CA ILE A 231 2.80 14.90 -6.41
C ILE A 231 3.80 15.87 -5.77
N GLU A 232 4.17 15.64 -4.52
CA GLU A 232 5.12 16.49 -3.80
C GLU A 232 6.51 16.45 -4.41
N ILE A 233 7.01 15.28 -4.83
CA ILE A 233 8.29 15.17 -5.54
C ILE A 233 8.22 15.93 -6.88
N MET A 234 7.18 15.67 -7.69
CA MET A 234 7.01 16.35 -8.97
C MET A 234 6.85 17.86 -8.79
N LEU A 235 6.11 18.29 -7.77
CA LEU A 235 5.89 19.68 -7.43
C LEU A 235 7.22 20.33 -6.99
N GLY A 236 7.99 19.66 -6.14
CA GLY A 236 9.33 20.10 -5.72
C GLY A 236 10.28 20.30 -6.91
N GLU A 237 10.39 19.27 -7.78
CA GLU A 237 11.18 19.34 -9.01
C GLU A 237 10.69 20.47 -9.94
N THR A 238 9.37 20.61 -10.15
CA THR A 238 8.78 21.68 -10.99
C THR A 238 9.08 23.08 -10.44
N ILE A 239 8.92 23.26 -9.12
CA ILE A 239 9.14 24.55 -8.45
C ILE A 239 10.60 24.95 -8.53
N GLN A 240 11.52 24.00 -8.33
CA GLN A 240 12.95 24.24 -8.50
C GLN A 240 13.26 24.70 -9.93
N ASP A 241 12.83 23.94 -10.93
CA ASP A 241 13.01 24.26 -12.36
C ASP A 241 12.44 25.64 -12.70
N PHE A 242 11.27 25.96 -12.14
CA PHE A 242 10.63 27.26 -12.28
C PHE A 242 11.44 28.37 -11.62
N ALA A 243 11.96 28.15 -10.41
CA ALA A 243 12.79 29.11 -9.69
C ALA A 243 14.04 29.46 -10.50
N GLU A 244 14.76 28.46 -11.00
CA GLU A 244 15.99 28.65 -11.78
C GLU A 244 15.77 29.50 -13.05
N ARG A 245 14.61 29.33 -13.71
CA ARG A 245 14.30 29.98 -14.99
C ARG A 245 13.56 31.30 -14.86
N CYS A 246 12.97 31.60 -13.69
CA CYS A 246 12.21 32.81 -13.51
C CYS A 246 13.11 34.00 -13.15
N ASP A 247 13.05 35.05 -13.97
CA ASP A 247 13.79 36.31 -13.74
C ASP A 247 12.94 37.39 -13.07
N ASN A 248 11.77 37.04 -12.53
CA ASN A 248 10.84 37.99 -11.93
C ASN A 248 10.56 37.64 -10.46
N SER A 249 11.20 38.38 -9.55
CA SER A 249 11.06 38.17 -8.10
C SER A 249 9.61 38.33 -7.59
N LYS A 250 8.76 39.12 -8.25
CA LYS A 250 7.34 39.24 -7.86
C LYS A 250 6.55 37.97 -8.15
N VAL A 251 6.84 37.31 -9.26
CA VAL A 251 6.19 36.04 -9.62
C VAL A 251 6.64 34.97 -8.64
N LEU A 252 7.95 34.88 -8.37
CA LEU A 252 8.49 33.95 -7.38
C LEU A 252 7.92 34.15 -5.97
N ARG A 253 7.75 35.41 -5.52
CA ARG A 253 7.08 35.71 -4.24
C ARG A 253 5.63 35.24 -4.20
N THR A 254 4.92 35.37 -5.31
CA THR A 254 3.54 34.88 -5.43
C THR A 254 3.53 33.36 -5.36
N THR A 255 4.39 32.69 -6.13
CA THR A 255 4.57 31.24 -6.09
C THR A 255 4.93 30.75 -4.69
N LEU A 256 5.87 31.41 -4.00
CA LEU A 256 6.26 31.05 -2.64
C LEU A 256 5.07 31.13 -1.66
N ALA A 257 4.26 32.19 -1.75
CA ALA A 257 3.05 32.33 -0.94
C ALA A 257 2.01 31.23 -1.24
N GLU A 258 1.80 30.90 -2.51
CA GLU A 258 0.90 29.81 -2.91
C GLU A 258 1.40 28.44 -2.42
N ILE A 259 2.71 28.19 -2.41
CA ILE A 259 3.28 26.94 -1.88
C ILE A 259 3.10 26.86 -0.35
N GLU A 260 3.26 27.99 0.36
CA GLU A 260 2.95 28.08 1.80
C GLU A 260 1.46 27.78 2.07
N ASP A 261 0.55 28.30 1.25
CA ASP A 261 -0.89 28.02 1.36
C ASP A 261 -1.25 26.57 0.98
N LEU A 262 -0.45 25.94 0.11
CA LEU A 262 -0.58 24.55 -0.32
C LEU A 262 0.08 23.55 0.63
N GLU A 263 0.74 23.99 1.70
CA GLU A 263 1.39 23.07 2.63
C GLU A 263 0.32 22.13 3.18
N PHE A 264 0.29 20.92 2.62
CA PHE A 264 -0.71 19.94 2.94
C PHE A 264 -0.46 19.59 4.40
N GLU A 265 -1.32 20.07 5.28
CA GLU A 265 -1.65 19.31 6.47
C GLU A 265 -2.10 17.96 5.92
N TYR A 266 -1.19 16.98 5.85
CA TYR A 266 -1.61 15.60 6.00
C TYR A 266 -2.33 15.64 7.32
N PRO A 267 -3.68 15.60 7.34
CA PRO A 267 -4.36 15.53 8.60
C PRO A 267 -3.71 14.33 9.28
N ASP A 268 -3.27 14.45 10.53
CA ASP A 268 -2.99 13.29 11.36
C ASP A 268 -4.16 12.33 11.11
N LEU A 269 -3.95 11.28 10.30
CA LEU A 269 -4.94 10.86 9.32
C LEU A 269 -5.97 9.93 9.96
N PHE A 270 -6.71 10.46 10.95
CA PHE A 270 -7.86 9.99 11.73
C PHE A 270 -7.84 8.54 12.26
N PHE A 271 -6.83 7.75 11.92
CA PHE A 271 -6.59 6.39 12.33
C PHE A 271 -5.07 6.20 12.33
N ASN A 272 -4.47 6.04 13.50
CA ASN A 272 -3.05 5.73 13.69
C ASN A 272 -2.59 4.42 13.03
N SER A 273 -3.44 3.77 12.24
CA SER A 273 -3.08 2.68 11.35
C SER A 273 -4.09 2.57 10.20
N PRO A 274 -3.67 2.77 8.95
CA PRO A 274 -4.45 2.45 7.75
C PRO A 274 -5.09 1.07 7.73
N PHE A 275 -4.48 0.15 8.47
CA PHE A 275 -4.98 -1.19 8.65
C PHE A 275 -6.32 -1.22 9.41
N SER A 276 -6.51 -0.38 10.45
CA SER A 276 -7.81 -0.29 11.17
C SER A 276 -8.93 0.15 10.23
N PHE A 277 -8.65 1.08 9.31
CA PHE A 277 -9.63 1.53 8.33
C PHE A 277 -10.05 0.40 7.37
N GLU A 278 -9.08 -0.38 6.87
CA GLU A 278 -9.35 -1.54 6.01
C GLU A 278 -10.24 -2.58 6.72
N VAL A 279 -9.90 -2.88 7.98
CA VAL A 279 -10.64 -3.81 8.84
C VAL A 279 -12.07 -3.35 9.03
N ILE A 280 -12.28 -2.10 9.49
CA ILE A 280 -13.62 -1.55 9.73
C ILE A 280 -14.43 -1.47 8.44
N THR A 281 -13.81 -1.09 7.33
CA THR A 281 -14.51 -1.03 6.04
C THR A 281 -14.99 -2.40 5.62
N ARG A 282 -14.16 -3.45 5.75
CA ARG A 282 -14.58 -4.84 5.50
C ARG A 282 -15.75 -5.27 6.37
N LEU A 283 -15.68 -4.99 7.67
CA LEU A 283 -16.71 -5.33 8.64
C LEU A 283 -18.06 -4.66 8.31
N ARG A 284 -18.05 -3.37 7.96
CA ARG A 284 -19.25 -2.65 7.46
C ARG A 284 -19.85 -3.29 6.22
N ASN A 285 -18.98 -3.69 5.32
CA ASN A 285 -19.37 -4.27 4.06
C ASN A 285 -19.95 -5.69 4.22
N ALA A 286 -19.46 -6.45 5.19
CA ALA A 286 -20.07 -7.70 5.62
C ALA A 286 -21.43 -7.48 6.29
N ASP A 287 -21.56 -6.48 7.17
CA ASP A 287 -22.85 -6.12 7.79
C ASP A 287 -23.92 -5.78 6.73
N ARG A 288 -23.56 -5.04 5.68
CA ARG A 288 -24.45 -4.72 4.55
C ARG A 288 -25.03 -5.93 3.84
N VAL A 289 -24.29 -7.04 3.77
CA VAL A 289 -24.76 -8.28 3.14
C VAL A 289 -25.42 -9.23 4.14
N GLY A 290 -25.63 -8.76 5.38
CA GLY A 290 -26.36 -9.48 6.43
C GLY A 290 -25.49 -10.35 7.32
N CYS A 291 -24.17 -10.20 7.29
CA CYS A 291 -23.29 -10.90 8.23
C CYS A 291 -23.43 -10.32 9.64
N PRO A 292 -23.40 -11.15 10.69
CA PRO A 292 -23.54 -10.69 12.07
C PRO A 292 -22.23 -10.01 12.53
N VAL A 293 -22.18 -8.69 12.43
CA VAL A 293 -21.02 -7.87 12.83
C VAL A 293 -21.46 -6.83 13.85
N ASP A 294 -20.62 -6.58 14.85
CA ASP A 294 -20.80 -5.49 15.82
C ASP A 294 -19.84 -4.34 15.50
N LEU A 295 -20.40 -3.25 15.00
CA LEU A 295 -19.69 -2.02 14.66
C LEU A 295 -19.97 -0.90 15.67
N SER A 296 -20.41 -1.23 16.89
CA SER A 296 -20.52 -0.21 17.93
C SER A 296 -19.14 0.40 18.22
N PRO A 297 -19.02 1.74 18.36
CA PRO A 297 -17.73 2.40 18.59
C PRO A 297 -17.21 2.11 20.00
N GLY A 298 -15.90 2.26 20.19
CA GLY A 298 -15.26 2.13 21.51
C GLY A 298 -14.72 0.73 21.83
N HIS A 299 -14.79 -0.22 20.90
CA HIS A 299 -14.06 -1.48 21.01
C HIS A 299 -12.58 -1.30 20.63
N THR A 300 -11.74 -2.24 21.05
CA THR A 300 -10.30 -2.23 20.76
C THR A 300 -9.99 -2.63 19.32
N ASN A 301 -8.81 -2.27 18.80
CA ASN A 301 -8.35 -2.75 17.49
C ASN A 301 -8.35 -4.29 17.41
N SER A 302 -7.89 -4.95 18.48
CA SER A 302 -7.90 -6.43 18.59
C SER A 302 -9.29 -7.05 18.45
N TYR A 303 -10.33 -6.36 18.93
CA TYR A 303 -11.72 -6.82 18.82
C TYR A 303 -12.20 -6.86 17.36
N TYR A 304 -12.01 -5.77 16.61
CA TYR A 304 -12.43 -5.71 15.20
C TYR A 304 -11.62 -6.68 14.33
N LEU A 305 -10.33 -6.85 14.61
CA LEU A 305 -9.49 -7.83 13.93
C LEU A 305 -10.00 -9.26 14.11
N LYS A 306 -10.45 -9.57 15.33
CA LYS A 306 -11.03 -10.87 15.63
C LYS A 306 -12.33 -11.08 14.88
N GLN A 307 -13.23 -10.09 14.84
CA GLN A 307 -14.46 -10.19 14.06
C GLN A 307 -14.18 -10.42 12.57
N GLN A 308 -13.19 -9.72 12.00
CA GLN A 308 -12.83 -9.93 10.59
C GLN A 308 -12.30 -11.34 10.36
N ALA A 309 -11.48 -11.85 11.29
CA ALA A 309 -11.03 -13.24 11.23
C ALA A 309 -12.23 -14.21 11.29
N ASP A 310 -13.17 -14.01 12.22
CA ASP A 310 -14.34 -14.86 12.39
C ASP A 310 -15.24 -14.90 11.13
N LEU A 311 -15.37 -13.78 10.40
CA LEU A 311 -16.09 -13.75 9.11
C LEU A 311 -15.43 -14.65 8.05
N VAL A 312 -14.11 -14.54 7.91
CA VAL A 312 -13.34 -15.39 6.97
C VAL A 312 -13.52 -16.87 7.32
N LEU A 313 -13.57 -17.19 8.62
CA LEU A 313 -13.75 -18.57 9.10
C LEU A 313 -15.16 -19.12 8.85
N HIS A 314 -16.20 -18.29 9.00
CA HIS A 314 -17.58 -18.72 8.81
C HIS A 314 -17.91 -19.03 7.34
N GLU A 315 -17.39 -18.25 6.40
CA GLU A 315 -17.61 -18.45 4.96
C GLU A 315 -17.07 -19.80 4.45
N GLU A 316 -15.88 -20.21 4.91
CA GLU A 316 -15.21 -21.44 4.48
C GLU A 316 -15.92 -22.73 4.92
N SER A 317 -16.83 -22.67 5.90
CA SER A 317 -17.58 -23.83 6.39
C SER A 317 -18.71 -24.27 5.46
N SER A 318 -19.11 -23.41 4.52
CA SER A 318 -20.25 -23.64 3.62
C SER A 318 -19.90 -24.34 2.30
N ASP A 319 -18.62 -24.35 1.90
CA ASP A 319 -18.15 -24.90 0.62
C ASP A 319 -17.23 -26.12 0.81
N THR A 320 -17.73 -27.30 0.46
CA THR A 320 -17.03 -28.59 0.61
C THR A 320 -15.96 -28.84 -0.46
N SER A 321 -15.75 -27.89 -1.39
CA SER A 321 -14.77 -28.04 -2.47
C SER A 321 -13.32 -27.80 -1.98
N PHE A 322 -12.50 -28.85 -2.06
CA PHE A 322 -11.10 -28.91 -1.62
C PHE A 322 -10.19 -27.89 -2.36
N HIS A 323 -10.12 -26.65 -1.87
CA HIS A 323 -8.90 -25.83 -1.99
C HIS A 323 -7.91 -26.19 -0.88
N SER A 324 -6.62 -26.00 -1.18
CA SER A 324 -5.50 -26.64 -0.48
C SER A 324 -5.59 -26.44 1.04
N ILE A 325 -5.44 -27.53 1.80
CA ILE A 325 -5.41 -27.51 3.26
C ILE A 325 -4.32 -26.53 3.77
N SER A 326 -3.29 -26.26 2.97
CA SER A 326 -2.25 -25.27 3.29
C SER A 326 -2.72 -23.81 3.25
N ASP A 327 -3.62 -23.43 2.34
CA ASP A 327 -4.19 -22.07 2.31
C ASP A 327 -5.19 -21.90 3.45
N ARG A 328 -5.98 -22.96 3.74
CA ARG A 328 -6.91 -23.03 4.87
C ARG A 328 -6.18 -22.88 6.21
N ILE A 329 -5.09 -23.62 6.43
CA ILE A 329 -4.32 -23.52 7.69
C ILE A 329 -3.51 -22.20 7.77
N GLY A 330 -3.18 -21.60 6.62
CA GLY A 330 -2.37 -20.40 6.51
C GLY A 330 -3.03 -19.14 7.09
N LEU A 331 -4.32 -18.91 6.83
CA LEU A 331 -5.04 -17.74 7.37
C LEU A 331 -5.58 -17.94 8.80
N TRP A 332 -5.95 -19.17 9.17
CA TRP A 332 -6.50 -19.52 10.49
C TRP A 332 -5.55 -19.23 11.67
N LEU A 333 -4.25 -19.05 11.41
CA LEU A 333 -3.22 -19.23 12.43
C LEU A 333 -2.15 -18.15 12.46
N LEU A 334 -2.23 -17.14 11.59
CA LEU A 334 -1.34 -15.99 11.68
C LEU A 334 -1.77 -15.20 12.92
N PRO A 335 -0.90 -15.08 13.93
CA PRO A 335 -1.18 -14.24 15.08
C PRO A 335 -1.46 -12.83 14.59
N ILE A 336 -2.29 -12.10 15.32
CA ILE A 336 -2.50 -10.67 15.10
C ILE A 336 -1.13 -9.95 15.05
N GLU A 337 -0.14 -10.43 15.81
CA GLU A 337 1.25 -9.96 15.77
C GLU A 337 1.93 -10.11 14.39
N TYR A 338 1.64 -11.18 13.64
CA TYR A 338 2.17 -11.35 12.28
C TYR A 338 1.50 -10.38 11.31
N ILE A 339 0.18 -10.19 11.42
CA ILE A 339 -0.56 -9.25 10.58
C ILE A 339 -0.07 -7.83 10.84
N TYR A 340 0.04 -7.46 12.11
CA TYR A 340 0.65 -6.19 12.54
C TYR A 340 2.06 -6.02 11.96
N LYS A 341 2.92 -7.04 12.07
CA LYS A 341 4.29 -6.96 11.54
C LYS A 341 4.33 -6.80 10.01
N GLN A 342 3.47 -7.49 9.27
CA GLN A 342 3.39 -7.32 7.81
C GLN A 342 2.93 -5.91 7.46
N SER A 343 1.90 -5.38 8.12
CA SER A 343 1.48 -3.99 7.91
C SER A 343 2.56 -2.98 8.32
N TRP A 344 3.30 -3.25 9.40
CA TRP A 344 4.38 -2.38 9.88
C TRP A 344 5.56 -2.31 8.91
N ILE A 345 5.93 -3.43 8.29
CA ILE A 345 6.99 -3.48 7.27
C ILE A 345 6.63 -2.58 6.07
N ASP A 346 5.35 -2.54 5.68
CA ASP A 346 4.89 -1.63 4.62
C ASP A 346 5.01 -0.15 5.05
N PHE A 347 4.88 0.17 6.36
CA PHE A 347 5.06 1.53 6.88
C PHE A 347 6.52 1.97 7.01
N SER A 348 7.43 1.06 7.36
CA SER A 348 8.86 1.40 7.45
C SER A 348 9.42 1.84 6.10
N ASP A 349 8.87 1.35 5.00
CA ASP A 349 9.24 1.80 3.64
C ASP A 349 8.53 3.08 3.21
N LEU A 350 7.41 3.43 3.86
CA LEU A 350 6.57 4.57 3.50
C LEU A 350 6.98 5.85 4.22
N ASN A 351 7.30 5.77 5.51
CA ASN A 351 7.67 6.93 6.31
C ASN A 351 8.90 7.68 5.73
N PRO A 352 9.98 7.00 5.29
CA PRO A 352 11.06 7.66 4.55
C PRO A 352 10.58 8.40 3.30
N ARG A 353 9.63 7.84 2.54
CA ARG A 353 9.12 8.47 1.32
C ARG A 353 8.34 9.74 1.60
N ILE A 354 7.50 9.72 2.62
CA ILE A 354 6.73 10.89 3.08
C ILE A 354 7.72 11.99 3.50
N LYS A 355 8.69 11.65 4.35
CA LYS A 355 9.74 12.60 4.76
C LYS A 355 10.58 13.11 3.58
N THR A 356 10.86 12.29 2.58
CA THR A 356 11.57 12.76 1.37
C THR A 356 10.73 13.70 0.54
N ALA A 357 9.44 13.43 0.38
CA ALA A 357 8.52 14.29 -0.34
C ALA A 357 8.38 15.65 0.36
N GLU A 358 8.26 15.63 1.69
CA GLU A 358 8.29 16.82 2.54
C GLU A 358 9.63 17.57 2.43
N ALA A 359 10.76 16.86 2.46
CA ALA A 359 12.09 17.45 2.26
C ALA A 359 12.21 18.11 0.88
N SER A 360 11.67 17.47 -0.17
CA SER A 360 11.62 17.98 -1.54
C SER A 360 10.87 19.31 -1.59
N LEU A 361 9.65 19.36 -1.06
CA LEU A 361 8.84 20.58 -1.07
C LEU A 361 9.52 21.71 -0.28
N ARG A 362 10.07 21.40 0.90
CA ARG A 362 10.78 22.38 1.74
C ARG A 362 12.06 22.91 1.08
N LEU A 363 12.85 22.05 0.44
CA LEU A 363 14.03 22.47 -0.32
C LEU A 363 13.64 23.32 -1.53
N ALA A 364 12.51 23.03 -2.19
CA ALA A 364 12.03 23.82 -3.32
C ALA A 364 11.65 25.24 -2.89
N LYS A 365 10.99 25.39 -1.72
CA LYS A 365 10.74 26.69 -1.09
C LYS A 365 12.04 27.45 -0.82
N VAL A 366 13.06 26.76 -0.31
CA VAL A 366 14.40 27.35 -0.07
C VAL A 366 15.02 27.88 -1.37
N GLU A 367 14.98 27.11 -2.46
CA GLU A 367 15.53 27.55 -3.75
C GLU A 367 14.76 28.72 -4.35
N VAL A 368 13.42 28.74 -4.26
CA VAL A 368 12.61 29.91 -4.64
C VAL A 368 13.00 31.15 -3.84
N ALA A 369 13.14 31.01 -2.52
CA ALA A 369 13.51 32.12 -1.64
C ALA A 369 14.93 32.63 -1.93
N LYS A 370 15.90 31.72 -2.14
CA LYS A 370 17.28 32.05 -2.53
C LYS A 370 17.30 32.82 -3.86
N ARG A 371 16.57 32.34 -4.87
CA ARG A 371 16.44 33.03 -6.16
C ARG A 371 15.85 34.42 -6.05
N ILE A 372 14.83 34.63 -5.20
CA ILE A 372 14.26 35.97 -4.95
C ILE A 372 15.36 36.91 -4.45
N LEU A 373 16.19 36.48 -3.50
CA LEU A 373 17.28 37.31 -2.97
C LEU A 373 18.36 37.62 -4.01
N GLU A 374 18.71 36.65 -4.86
CA GLU A 374 19.65 36.85 -5.97
C GLU A 374 19.15 37.90 -6.96
N LEU A 375 17.88 37.81 -7.38
CA LEU A 375 17.26 38.78 -8.29
C LEU A 375 17.12 40.18 -7.66
N GLU A 376 17.05 40.25 -6.33
CA GLU A 376 17.06 41.49 -5.56
C GLU A 376 18.48 42.03 -5.32
N GLY A 377 19.52 41.37 -5.85
CA GLY A 377 20.91 41.78 -5.75
C GLY A 377 21.53 41.61 -4.36
N LYS A 378 20.96 40.73 -3.53
CA LYS A 378 21.53 40.38 -2.23
C LYS A 378 22.66 39.35 -2.38
N GLN A 379 23.43 39.16 -1.31
CA GLN A 379 24.53 38.19 -1.30
C GLN A 379 24.00 36.75 -1.43
N PRO A 380 24.78 35.82 -2.03
CA PRO A 380 24.44 34.41 -2.08
C PRO A 380 24.09 33.86 -0.69
N VAL A 381 23.05 33.04 -0.62
CA VAL A 381 22.54 32.49 0.64
C VAL A 381 23.31 31.22 0.99
N THR A 382 24.16 31.29 2.01
CA THR A 382 24.86 30.12 2.57
C THR A 382 24.32 29.68 3.93
N GLU A 383 23.33 30.41 4.46
CA GLU A 383 22.71 30.14 5.76
C GLU A 383 21.20 30.39 5.68
N LEU A 384 20.38 29.39 6.04
CA LEU A 384 18.91 29.48 5.93
C LEU A 384 18.29 30.61 6.75
N ARG A 385 18.91 31.00 7.87
CA ARG A 385 18.43 32.10 8.73
C ARG A 385 18.32 33.44 8.01
N VAL A 386 19.02 33.63 6.89
CA VAL A 386 18.96 34.86 6.08
C VAL A 386 17.63 34.97 5.32
N LEU A 387 16.91 33.86 5.13
CA LEU A 387 15.61 33.82 4.46
C LEU A 387 14.44 34.19 5.39
N VAL A 388 14.69 34.23 6.71
CA VAL A 388 13.67 34.41 7.76
C VAL A 388 13.81 35.80 8.41
N PRO A 389 12.71 36.50 8.73
CA PRO A 389 11.30 36.18 8.42
C PRO A 389 10.82 36.75 7.09
N ASP A 390 11.71 37.37 6.30
CA ASP A 390 11.34 38.19 5.13
C ASP A 390 10.72 37.38 3.98
N LEU A 391 11.16 36.13 3.80
CA LEU A 391 10.69 35.25 2.72
C LEU A 391 10.05 33.97 3.24
N LEU A 392 10.53 33.43 4.35
CA LEU A 392 10.02 32.22 4.98
C LEU A 392 9.58 32.54 6.42
N PRO A 393 8.49 31.92 6.92
CA PRO A 393 7.97 32.18 8.25
C PRO A 393 8.94 31.73 9.36
N ASP A 394 9.57 30.57 9.17
CA ASP A 394 10.49 29.92 10.10
C ASP A 394 11.70 29.34 9.37
N THR A 395 12.72 28.92 10.12
CA THR A 395 13.89 28.24 9.53
C THR A 395 13.48 26.85 9.04
N PRO A 396 13.63 26.53 7.75
CA PRO A 396 13.24 25.21 7.24
C PRO A 396 14.10 24.11 7.85
N ASN A 397 13.44 23.16 8.50
CA ASN A 397 14.07 21.98 9.06
C ASN A 397 13.94 20.80 8.11
N ASP A 398 14.94 19.95 8.11
CA ASP A 398 14.95 18.64 7.49
C ASP A 398 14.00 17.70 8.26
N PRO A 399 12.99 17.11 7.60
CA PRO A 399 12.02 16.22 8.25
C PRO A 399 12.63 14.91 8.77
N PHE A 400 13.85 14.55 8.34
CA PHE A 400 14.55 13.37 8.85
C PHE A 400 15.24 13.62 10.19
N SER A 401 16.06 14.67 10.26
CA SER A 401 16.87 15.02 11.44
C SER A 401 16.20 16.00 12.40
N GLU A 402 15.12 16.65 11.98
CA GLU A 402 14.44 17.76 12.69
C GLU A 402 15.35 18.97 12.95
N THR A 403 16.50 19.04 12.26
CA THR A 403 17.43 20.18 12.29
C THR A 403 17.40 20.96 10.97
N ALA A 404 17.98 22.16 10.92
CA ALA A 404 18.08 22.93 9.67
C ALA A 404 18.78 22.14 8.54
N PHE A 405 18.35 22.32 7.28
CA PHE A 405 19.05 21.71 6.13
C PHE A 405 20.52 22.14 6.06
N LEU A 406 21.36 21.22 5.59
CA LEU A 406 22.81 21.42 5.48
C LEU A 406 23.17 22.11 4.17
N TRP A 407 24.26 22.88 4.16
CA TRP A 407 24.75 23.58 2.98
C TRP A 407 25.94 22.83 2.37
N ASP A 408 25.86 22.47 1.09
CA ASP A 408 26.99 21.94 0.33
C ASP A 408 27.68 23.06 -0.46
N SER A 409 28.81 23.54 0.06
CA SER A 409 29.61 24.58 -0.60
C SER A 409 30.16 24.19 -1.98
N SER A 410 30.24 22.90 -2.30
CA SER A 410 30.78 22.44 -3.58
C SER A 410 29.76 22.48 -4.71
N SER A 411 28.48 22.26 -4.39
CA SER A 411 27.37 22.29 -5.33
C SER A 411 26.45 23.52 -5.15
N GLU A 412 26.72 24.36 -4.16
CA GLU A 412 25.98 25.60 -3.86
C GLU A 412 24.47 25.38 -3.64
N LEU A 413 24.12 24.29 -2.95
CA LEU A 413 22.74 23.92 -2.64
C LEU A 413 22.55 23.47 -1.18
N PHE A 414 21.30 23.50 -0.72
CA PHE A 414 20.91 22.92 0.56
C PHE A 414 20.44 21.46 0.39
N TYR A 415 20.68 20.61 1.39
CA TYR A 415 20.31 19.20 1.36
C TYR A 415 19.86 18.67 2.73
N SER A 416 19.11 17.57 2.69
CA SER A 416 18.66 16.75 3.83
C SER A 416 19.64 15.61 4.07
N VAL A 417 19.83 15.18 5.33
CA VAL A 417 20.68 14.01 5.65
C VAL A 417 20.01 12.67 5.29
N GLY A 418 18.76 12.71 4.81
CA GLY A 418 18.06 11.53 4.34
C GLY A 418 17.70 10.50 5.44
N PRO A 419 17.22 9.31 5.04
CA PRO A 419 16.61 8.36 5.96
C PRO A 419 17.55 7.55 6.84
N ASP A 420 18.84 7.50 6.52
CA ASP A 420 19.85 6.85 7.38
C ASP A 420 20.41 7.76 8.46
N LEU A 421 20.09 9.06 8.41
CA LEU A 421 20.53 10.08 9.36
C LEU A 421 22.06 10.22 9.41
N GLU A 422 22.76 9.79 8.35
CA GLU A 422 24.21 9.87 8.20
C GLU A 422 24.53 10.95 7.15
N ASP A 423 25.21 12.03 7.56
CA ASP A 423 25.66 13.07 6.63
C ASP A 423 26.78 12.53 5.72
N ASP A 424 26.46 12.31 4.45
CA ASP A 424 27.39 11.86 3.42
C ASP A 424 27.99 13.03 2.61
N GLY A 425 27.73 14.27 3.01
CA GLY A 425 28.19 15.49 2.35
C GLY A 425 27.61 15.64 0.94
N ASN A 426 26.37 15.23 0.75
CA ASN A 426 25.62 15.14 -0.51
C ASN A 426 26.30 14.27 -1.60
N ARG A 427 27.18 13.34 -1.19
CA ARG A 427 27.93 12.47 -2.12
C ARG A 427 27.16 11.23 -2.52
N ILE A 428 26.31 10.73 -1.64
CA ILE A 428 25.43 9.59 -1.88
C ILE A 428 24.02 10.15 -1.87
N GLN A 429 23.32 10.09 -3.01
CA GLN A 429 21.96 10.62 -3.10
C GLN A 429 20.92 9.53 -2.85
N TYR A 430 20.04 9.78 -1.89
CA TYR A 430 18.83 9.01 -1.67
C TYR A 430 17.85 9.19 -2.82
N ASN A 431 17.35 8.08 -3.37
CA ASN A 431 16.32 8.08 -4.40
C ASN A 431 15.02 7.46 -3.85
N PRO A 432 13.98 8.25 -3.53
CA PRO A 432 12.72 7.72 -2.98
C PRO A 432 12.00 6.76 -3.94
N THR A 433 12.28 6.82 -5.24
CA THR A 433 11.59 6.00 -6.27
C THR A 433 12.15 4.58 -6.39
N ASN A 434 13.27 4.26 -5.74
CA ASN A 434 13.95 2.97 -5.89
C ASN A 434 13.31 1.80 -5.09
N GLY A 435 12.24 2.05 -4.34
CA GLY A 435 11.45 0.99 -3.70
C GLY A 435 12.19 0.20 -2.61
N VAL A 436 13.29 0.71 -2.08
CA VAL A 436 14.05 0.17 -0.94
C VAL A 436 14.43 1.36 -0.05
N VAL A 437 14.53 1.19 1.28
CA VAL A 437 15.21 2.18 2.12
C VAL A 437 16.69 2.23 1.68
N SER A 438 17.02 3.09 0.73
CA SER A 438 18.41 3.39 0.38
C SER A 438 19.02 4.36 1.39
N LYS A 439 20.35 4.37 1.40
CA LYS A 439 21.18 5.28 2.19
C LYS A 439 21.43 6.59 1.45
N GLY A 440 21.89 7.60 2.19
CA GLY A 440 22.42 8.84 1.66
C GLY A 440 21.51 10.06 1.86
N ASP A 441 22.11 11.20 1.54
CA ASP A 441 21.51 12.52 1.60
C ASP A 441 20.47 12.74 0.50
N TYR A 442 19.54 13.66 0.71
CA TYR A 442 18.57 14.06 -0.31
C TYR A 442 18.75 15.54 -0.67
N SER A 443 18.94 15.82 -1.96
CA SER A 443 18.96 17.17 -2.51
C SER A 443 18.09 17.27 -3.75
N LEU A 444 17.55 18.47 -3.96
CA LEU A 444 16.93 18.89 -5.22
C LEU A 444 18.05 19.20 -6.22
N ARG A 445 17.97 18.63 -7.43
CA ARG A 445 18.98 18.75 -8.48
C ARG A 445 18.35 19.06 -9.81
#